data_AF-A0A803L6S9-F1
#
_entry.id   AF-A0A803L6S9-F1
#
_cell.length_a   1.000
_cell.length_b   1.000
_cell.length_c   1.000
_cell.angle_alpha   90.00
_cell.angle_beta   90.00
_cell.angle_gamma   90.00
#
_symmetry.space_group_name_H-M   'P 1'
#
loop_
_entity.id
_entity.type
_entity.pdbx_description
1 polymer ?
#
loop_
_entity_poly.entity_id
_entity_poly.type
_entity_poly.pdbx_seq_one_letter_code
_entity_poly.pdbx_strand_id
1 'polypeptide(L)'
;MIKAVIVMNTQGKPRLTKFYDSKDSRLVYKHYATLYFVFVYDSAENELAMLDLIQVFVETLDKCFKNVCELDIVFNYGKLHTIIDEIIFGGQVLETNSAEVIRAVEEISRLEASSTTNSFVPKSVSTWRR
;
A
#
# COMPACT_ATOMS: atom_id res chain seq x y z
N MET A 1 -12.96 1.62 12.62
CA MET A 1 -11.52 1.47 12.35
C MET A 1 -11.30 0.50 11.20
N ILE A 2 -10.34 0.78 10.32
CA ILE A 2 -9.94 -0.12 9.23
C ILE A 2 -9.08 -1.24 9.82
N LYS A 3 -9.45 -2.49 9.53
CA LYS A 3 -8.82 -3.70 10.07
C LYS A 3 -7.87 -4.37 9.07
N ALA A 4 -8.19 -4.30 7.77
CA ALA A 4 -7.33 -4.84 6.72
C ALA A 4 -7.62 -4.18 5.37
N VAL A 5 -6.58 -4.08 4.54
CA VAL A 5 -6.65 -3.74 3.11
C VAL A 5 -6.13 -4.93 2.32
N ILE A 6 -6.90 -5.41 1.35
CA ILE A 6 -6.56 -6.58 0.52
C ILE A 6 -6.68 -6.17 -0.95
N VAL A 7 -5.64 -6.45 -1.73
CA VAL A 7 -5.63 -6.31 -3.20
C VAL A 7 -5.46 -7.70 -3.80
N MET A 8 -6.41 -8.15 -4.63
CA MET A 8 -6.39 -9.49 -5.21
C MET A 8 -6.77 -9.48 -6.70
N ASN A 9 -6.10 -10.28 -7.53
CA ASN A 9 -6.48 -10.47 -8.93
C ASN A 9 -7.73 -11.35 -9.05
N THR A 10 -8.57 -11.08 -10.06
CA THR A 10 -9.65 -11.96 -10.59
C THR A 10 -9.27 -13.43 -10.81
N GLN A 11 -8.01 -13.72 -11.15
CA GLN A 11 -7.51 -15.10 -11.31
C GLN A 11 -7.00 -15.73 -10.01
N GLY A 12 -6.87 -14.93 -8.96
CA GLY A 12 -6.43 -15.36 -7.64
C GLY A 12 -7.47 -16.29 -7.04
N LYS A 13 -7.22 -17.61 -7.08
CA LYS A 13 -7.98 -18.59 -6.32
C LYS A 13 -7.70 -18.33 -4.83
N PRO A 14 -8.61 -17.77 -4.02
CA PRO A 14 -8.35 -17.56 -2.59
C PRO A 14 -8.13 -18.95 -1.96
N ARG A 15 -6.89 -19.26 -1.57
CA ARG A 15 -6.53 -20.63 -1.18
C ARG A 15 -6.91 -20.98 0.25
N LEU A 16 -7.18 -19.99 1.10
CA LEU A 16 -7.90 -20.11 2.37
C LEU A 16 -8.08 -18.70 2.97
N THR A 17 -9.31 -18.22 3.12
CA THR A 17 -9.62 -17.02 3.93
C THR A 17 -10.48 -17.46 5.11
N LYS A 18 -9.82 -17.91 6.19
CA LYS A 18 -10.49 -18.11 7.49
C LYS A 18 -10.59 -16.75 8.18
N PHE A 19 -11.77 -16.14 8.11
CA PHE A 19 -12.11 -15.02 8.99
C PHE A 19 -12.49 -15.59 10.36
N TYR A 20 -11.69 -15.33 11.38
CA TYR A 20 -12.11 -15.57 12.76
C TYR A 20 -13.01 -14.40 13.13
N ASP A 21 -14.28 -14.73 13.34
CA ASP A 21 -15.38 -13.83 13.69
C ASP A 21 -14.96 -12.87 14.83
N SER A 22 -14.59 -11.63 14.47
CA SER A 22 -14.78 -10.51 15.38
C SER A 22 -16.16 -9.98 15.05
N LYS A 23 -17.14 -10.22 15.93
CA LYS A 23 -18.60 -10.11 15.74
C LYS A 23 -19.17 -8.85 15.04
N ASP A 24 -18.35 -7.85 14.73
CA ASP A 24 -18.77 -6.55 14.20
C ASP A 24 -17.89 -6.06 13.02
N SER A 25 -17.21 -6.94 12.28
CA SER A 25 -16.46 -6.55 11.08
C SER A 25 -17.34 -6.56 9.83
N ARG A 26 -17.24 -5.50 9.02
CA ARG A 26 -17.82 -5.39 7.68
C ARG A 26 -16.71 -5.31 6.65
N LEU A 27 -17.04 -5.59 5.40
CA LEU A 27 -16.13 -5.37 4.28
C LEU A 27 -16.84 -4.66 3.14
N VAL A 28 -16.10 -3.86 2.41
CA VAL A 28 -16.49 -3.32 1.10
C VAL A 28 -15.44 -3.71 0.09
N TYR A 29 -15.86 -3.87 -1.15
CA TYR A 29 -14.93 -4.10 -2.24
C TYR A 29 -15.35 -3.37 -3.50
N LYS A 30 -14.38 -3.06 -4.34
CA LYS A 30 -14.61 -2.52 -5.68
C LYS A 30 -13.64 -3.16 -6.67
N HIS A 31 -14.15 -3.41 -7.87
CA HIS A 31 -13.42 -4.05 -8.95
C HIS A 31 -12.91 -3.01 -9.94
N TYR A 32 -11.61 -3.02 -10.21
CA TYR A 32 -10.96 -2.16 -11.19
C TYR A 32 -10.09 -3.03 -12.11
N ALA A 33 -10.39 -3.01 -13.41
CA ALA A 33 -9.74 -3.83 -14.43
C ALA A 33 -9.70 -5.33 -14.07
N THR A 34 -8.57 -5.83 -13.57
CA THR A 34 -8.34 -7.23 -13.17
C THR A 34 -8.16 -7.40 -11.66
N LEU A 35 -8.30 -6.34 -10.87
CA LEU A 35 -8.05 -6.32 -9.43
C LEU A 35 -9.33 -6.01 -8.63
N TYR A 36 -9.49 -6.72 -7.51
CA TYR A 36 -10.42 -6.37 -6.44
C TYR A 36 -9.66 -5.68 -5.31
N PHE A 37 -10.15 -4.51 -4.93
CA PHE A 37 -9.72 -3.76 -3.76
C PHE A 37 -10.75 -3.98 -2.67
N VAL A 38 -10.34 -4.57 -1.56
CA VAL A 38 -11.21 -4.98 -0.46
C VAL A 38 -10.74 -4.33 0.83
N PHE A 39 -11.61 -3.58 1.48
CA PHE A 39 -11.35 -2.98 2.79
C PHE A 39 -12.21 -3.68 3.82
N VAL A 40 -11.59 -4.15 4.90
CA VAL A 40 -12.26 -4.72 6.08
C VAL A 40 -12.21 -3.67 7.17
N TYR A 41 -13.35 -3.37 7.77
CA TYR A 41 -13.51 -2.29 8.72
C TYR A 41 -14.53 -2.66 9.80
N ASP A 42 -14.59 -1.86 10.86
CA ASP A 42 -15.52 -2.07 11.98
C ASP A 42 -16.92 -1.53 11.67
N SER A 43 -17.98 -2.14 12.20
CA SER A 43 -19.37 -1.76 11.89
C SER A 43 -19.76 -0.33 12.27
N ALA A 44 -18.92 0.34 13.07
CA ALA A 44 -19.06 1.75 13.42
C ALA A 44 -18.71 2.72 12.26
N GLU A 45 -17.95 2.27 11.25
CA GLU A 45 -17.59 3.13 10.11
C GLU A 45 -18.68 3.16 9.04
N ASN A 46 -18.70 4.23 8.27
CA ASN A 46 -19.62 4.41 7.16
C ASN A 46 -19.15 3.65 5.91
N GLU A 47 -20.03 2.80 5.36
CA GLU A 47 -19.77 2.00 4.17
C GLU A 47 -19.43 2.84 2.93
N LEU A 48 -20.17 3.95 2.70
CA LEU A 48 -19.93 4.85 1.57
C LEU A 48 -18.59 5.57 1.69
N ALA A 49 -18.19 5.95 2.90
CA ALA A 49 -16.89 6.55 3.14
C ALA A 49 -15.75 5.57 2.83
N MET A 50 -15.91 4.28 3.15
CA MET A 50 -14.92 3.26 2.80
C MET A 50 -14.84 3.02 1.29
N LEU A 51 -15.97 3.07 0.57
CA LEU A 51 -15.99 2.99 -0.89
C LEU A 51 -15.33 4.21 -1.55
N ASP A 52 -15.52 5.40 -1.00
CA ASP A 52 -14.86 6.62 -1.48
C ASP A 52 -13.35 6.58 -1.20
N LEU A 53 -12.95 6.04 -0.05
CA LEU A 53 -11.54 5.84 0.26
C LEU A 53 -10.85 4.85 -0.70
N ILE A 54 -11.55 3.79 -1.12
CA ILE A 54 -11.04 2.90 -2.18
C ILE A 54 -10.85 3.67 -3.48
N GLN A 55 -11.75 4.58 -3.84
CA GLN A 55 -11.61 5.42 -5.03
C GLN A 55 -10.36 6.31 -4.94
N VAL A 56 -10.19 7.03 -3.82
CA VAL A 56 -9.01 7.87 -3.56
C VAL A 56 -7.72 7.04 -3.63
N PHE A 57 -7.72 5.83 -3.08
CA PHE A 57 -6.57 4.93 -3.14
C PHE A 57 -6.21 4.55 -4.57
N VAL A 58 -7.18 4.12 -5.38
CA VAL A 58 -6.94 3.74 -6.78
C VAL A 58 -6.53 4.92 -7.64
N GLU A 59 -7.11 6.10 -7.45
CA GLU A 59 -6.69 7.32 -8.15
C GLU A 59 -5.27 7.75 -7.79
N THR A 60 -4.89 7.60 -6.51
CA THR A 60 -3.53 7.90 -6.05
C THR A 60 -2.54 6.90 -6.66
N LEU A 61 -2.89 5.62 -6.74
CA LEU A 61 -2.09 4.61 -7.44
C LEU A 61 -1.89 4.95 -8.91
N ASP A 62 -2.96 5.31 -9.62
CA ASP A 62 -2.88 5.64 -11.05
C ASP A 62 -1.96 6.85 -11.32
N LYS A 63 -2.01 7.87 -10.44
CA LYS A 63 -1.10 9.02 -10.50
C LYS A 63 0.35 8.65 -10.14
N CYS A 64 0.56 7.81 -9.12
CA CYS A 64 1.88 7.37 -8.68
C CYS A 64 2.62 6.51 -9.72
N PHE A 65 1.89 5.72 -10.51
CA PHE A 65 2.46 4.82 -11.52
C PHE A 65 2.32 5.34 -12.97
N LYS A 66 1.56 6.44 -13.19
CA LYS A 66 1.28 7.04 -14.50
C LYS A 66 0.63 6.04 -15.46
N ASN A 67 -0.65 5.76 -15.23
CA ASN A 67 -1.41 4.68 -15.89
C ASN A 67 -1.07 3.30 -15.34
N VAL A 68 -1.48 3.07 -14.09
CA VAL A 68 -1.16 1.85 -13.35
C VAL A 68 -1.72 0.61 -14.03
N CYS A 69 -0.92 -0.45 -14.13
CA CYS A 69 -1.40 -1.79 -14.45
C CYS A 69 -1.19 -2.77 -13.28
N GLU A 70 -1.87 -3.91 -13.32
CA GLU A 70 -1.70 -4.95 -12.28
C GLU A 70 -0.23 -5.35 -12.09
N LEU A 71 0.51 -5.44 -13.19
CA LEU A 71 1.91 -5.86 -13.19
C LEU A 71 2.81 -4.87 -12.43
N ASP A 72 2.51 -3.57 -12.51
CA ASP A 72 3.24 -2.52 -11.78
C ASP A 72 3.06 -2.69 -10.26
N ILE A 73 1.84 -3.02 -9.83
CA ILE A 73 1.49 -3.24 -8.43
C ILE A 73 2.20 -4.50 -7.90
N VAL A 74 2.25 -5.58 -8.69
CA VAL A 74 2.93 -6.84 -8.32
C VAL A 74 4.44 -6.66 -8.22
N PHE A 75 5.08 -6.00 -9.19
CA PHE A 75 6.53 -5.82 -9.18
C PHE A 75 7.01 -4.74 -8.22
N ASN A 76 6.18 -3.72 -7.95
CA ASN A 76 6.53 -2.60 -7.07
C ASN A 76 5.71 -2.60 -5.78
N TYR A 77 5.52 -3.78 -5.18
CA TYR A 77 4.75 -3.92 -3.95
C TYR A 77 5.30 -3.06 -2.79
N GLY A 78 6.61 -2.80 -2.75
CA GLY A 78 7.21 -1.87 -1.78
C GLY A 78 6.62 -0.47 -1.88
N LYS A 79 6.55 0.09 -3.10
CA LYS A 79 5.93 1.40 -3.36
C LYS A 79 4.43 1.39 -3.05
N LEU A 80 3.73 0.29 -3.35
CA LEU A 80 2.33 0.11 -2.98
C LEU A 80 2.13 0.20 -1.46
N HIS A 81 2.97 -0.50 -0.67
CA HIS A 81 2.91 -0.43 0.79
C HIS A 81 3.14 0.99 1.30
N THR A 82 4.14 1.70 0.79
CA THR A 82 4.37 3.12 1.14
C THR A 82 3.15 3.99 0.83
N ILE A 83 2.53 3.81 -0.35
CA ILE A 83 1.31 4.56 -0.71
C ILE A 83 0.16 4.24 0.27
N ILE A 84 -0.02 2.96 0.62
CA ILE A 84 -1.06 2.56 1.58
C ILE A 84 -0.77 3.18 2.95
N ASP A 85 0.47 3.15 3.42
CA ASP A 85 0.85 3.68 4.75
C ASP A 85 0.63 5.20 4.85
N GLU A 86 0.84 5.94 3.77
CA GLU A 86 0.56 7.39 3.72
C GLU A 86 -0.95 7.70 3.73
N ILE A 87 -1.79 6.81 3.20
CA ILE A 87 -3.26 7.00 3.18
C ILE A 87 -3.89 6.45 4.46
N ILE A 88 -3.44 5.29 4.94
CA ILE A 88 -4.01 4.54 6.06
C ILE A 88 -2.87 4.02 6.94
N PHE A 89 -2.82 4.48 8.18
CA PHE A 89 -1.87 3.99 9.16
C PHE A 89 -2.55 3.64 10.47
N GLY A 90 -2.21 2.49 11.05
CA GLY A 90 -2.81 2.02 12.30
C GLY A 90 -4.34 1.84 12.24
N GLY A 91 -4.91 1.66 11.05
CA GLY A 91 -6.35 1.54 10.85
C GLY A 91 -7.12 2.87 10.81
N GLN A 92 -6.41 4.00 10.78
CA GLN A 92 -6.96 5.35 10.62
C GLN A 92 -6.56 5.93 9.27
N VAL A 93 -7.41 6.78 8.71
CA VAL A 93 -7.11 7.53 7.48
C VAL A 93 -6.23 8.72 7.86
N LEU A 94 -5.07 8.82 7.23
CA LEU A 94 -4.13 9.92 7.44
C LEU A 94 -4.33 11.02 6.40
N GLU A 95 -4.16 10.67 5.12
CA GLU A 95 -4.21 11.63 4.02
C GLU A 95 -5.11 11.12 2.90
N THR A 96 -5.96 12.01 2.38
CA THR A 96 -6.86 11.72 1.26
C THR A 96 -6.51 12.56 0.03
N ASN A 97 -5.69 13.60 0.19
CA ASN A 97 -5.20 14.37 -0.93
C ASN A 97 -4.07 13.63 -1.65
N SER A 98 -4.42 13.05 -2.81
CA SER A 98 -3.45 12.37 -3.68
C SER A 98 -2.16 13.16 -3.97
N ALA A 99 -2.21 14.49 -4.04
CA ALA A 99 -1.02 15.30 -4.30
C ALA A 99 -0.03 15.30 -3.13
N GLU A 100 -0.54 15.33 -1.89
CA GLU A 100 0.29 15.28 -0.68
C GLU A 100 0.87 13.88 -0.49
N VAL A 101 0.07 12.83 -0.73
CA VAL A 101 0.53 11.44 -0.70
C VAL A 101 1.67 11.21 -1.71
N ILE A 102 1.52 11.66 -2.95
CA ILE A 102 2.57 11.53 -3.98
C ILE A 102 3.86 12.22 -3.51
N ARG A 103 3.75 13.44 -2.96
CA ARG A 103 4.92 14.18 -2.47
C ARG A 103 5.65 13.42 -1.36
N ALA A 104 4.92 12.88 -0.39
CA ALA A 104 5.50 12.09 0.70
C ALA A 104 6.18 10.81 0.19
N VAL A 105 5.52 10.07 -0.70
CA VAL A 105 6.06 8.83 -1.30
C VAL A 105 7.33 9.11 -2.11
N GLU A 106 7.38 10.22 -2.86
CA GLU A 106 8.57 10.63 -3.60
C GLU A 106 9.74 11.03 -2.68
N GLU A 107 9.44 11.71 -1.56
CA GLU A 107 10.42 12.07 -0.56
C GLU A 107 11.02 10.82 0.11
N ILE A 108 10.17 9.86 0.52
CA ILE A 108 10.61 8.57 1.08
C ILE A 108 11.50 7.83 0.08
N SER A 109 11.06 7.72 -1.17
CA SER A 109 11.82 7.06 -2.23
C SER A 109 13.21 7.69 -2.45
N ARG A 110 13.31 9.03 -2.34
CA ARG A 110 14.58 9.76 -2.45
C ARG A 110 15.51 9.48 -1.28
N LEU A 111 14.97 9.39 -0.07
CA LEU A 111 15.73 9.10 1.16
C LEU A 111 16.24 7.64 1.19
N GLU A 112 15.47 6.70 0.68
CA GLU A 112 15.92 5.31 0.54
C GLU A 112 17.08 5.16 -0.46
N ALA A 113 17.02 5.91 -1.58
CA ALA A 113 18.08 5.92 -2.58
C ALA A 113 19.39 6.54 -2.03
N SER A 114 19.31 7.61 -1.25
CA SER A 114 20.49 8.21 -0.61
C SER A 114 21.08 7.30 0.47
N SER A 115 20.25 6.60 1.22
CA SER A 115 20.67 5.65 2.26
C SER A 115 21.42 4.43 1.69
N THR A 116 21.00 3.93 0.52
CA THR A 116 21.68 2.81 -0.15
C THR A 116 23.11 3.17 -0.58
N THR A 117 23.35 4.44 -0.93
CA THR A 117 24.66 4.93 -1.40
C THR A 117 25.69 5.01 -0.27
N ASN A 118 25.26 5.16 0.99
CA ASN A 118 26.13 5.27 2.16
C ASN A 118 26.66 3.92 2.70
N SER A 119 26.28 2.79 2.07
CA SER A 119 26.72 1.45 2.48
C SER A 119 27.98 0.93 1.76
N PHE A 120 28.64 1.75 0.94
CA PHE A 120 29.96 1.42 0.37
C PHE A 120 31.06 1.56 1.44
N VAL A 121 31.13 0.60 2.36
CA VAL A 121 32.33 0.42 3.19
C VAL A 121 33.47 0.08 2.22
N PRO A 122 34.52 0.92 2.10
CA PRO A 122 35.63 0.60 1.21
C PRO A 122 36.32 -0.65 1.74
N LYS A 123 36.52 -1.67 0.91
CA LYS A 123 37.34 -2.86 1.25
C LYS A 123 38.84 -2.54 1.40
N SER A 124 39.22 -1.33 1.79
CA SER A 124 40.62 -0.86 1.75
C SER A 124 41.43 -1.04 3.04
N VAL A 125 40.93 -1.76 4.06
CA VAL A 125 41.77 -2.09 5.23
C VAL A 125 41.68 -3.57 5.58
N SER A 126 42.40 -4.39 4.84
CA SER A 126 42.89 -5.69 5.32
C SER A 126 44.32 -5.95 4.84
N THR A 127 45.18 -4.97 5.07
CA THR A 127 46.63 -5.08 4.91
C THR A 127 47.34 -4.58 6.16
N TRP A 128 47.19 -5.31 7.27
CA TRP A 128 48.23 -5.36 8.30
C TRP A 128 48.29 -6.78 8.87
N ARG A 129 49.15 -7.60 8.25
CA ARG A 129 49.81 -8.71 8.92
C ARG A 129 50.82 -8.12 9.92
N ARG A 130 50.70 -8.48 11.18
CA ARG A 130 51.78 -9.07 11.99
C ARG A 130 51.18 -9.76 13.19
#